data_AF-G3IN38-F1
#
_entry.id   AF-G3IN38-F1
#
_cell.length_a   1.000
_cell.length_b   1.000
_cell.length_c   1.000
_cell.angle_alpha   90.00
_cell.angle_beta   90.00
_cell.angle_gamma   90.00
#
_symmetry.space_group_name_H-M   'P 1'
#
loop_
_entity.id
_entity.type
_entity.pdbx_description
1 polymer ?
#
loop_
_entity_poly.entity_id
_entity_poly.type
_entity_poly.pdbx_seq_one_letter_code
_entity_poly.pdbx_strand_id
1 'polypeptide(L)'
;MGLMLVTCSADGINPSVSHAHFPMIAVGSNENSPKAMAKVQIFEYNENTRKYAKAETLMTATDPVHDIAFAPNLGRSFHILAIATKDVRIFTLKPVRKELTSSGGPTKFEIHMVAQFDNHNSQVWRVSWNITGTVLASSGDDGCVRLWKAIYMDNWKCTGILKHHWSPVNVGTQLGN
;
A
#
# COMPACT_ATOMS: atom_id res chain seq x y z
N MET A 1 19.39 -7.23 13.45
CA MET A 1 18.56 -8.11 12.60
C MET A 1 17.40 -7.28 12.09
N GLY A 2 17.41 -6.89 10.82
CA GLY A 2 16.28 -6.19 10.21
C GLY A 2 15.15 -7.17 9.96
N LEU A 3 13.94 -6.89 10.45
CA LEU A 3 12.77 -7.63 10.00
C LEU A 3 12.45 -7.18 8.57
N MET A 4 12.35 -8.17 7.69
CA MET A 4 11.93 -7.99 6.31
C MET A 4 10.43 -8.34 6.26
N LEU A 5 9.60 -7.34 6.00
CA LEU A 5 8.16 -7.55 5.88
C LEU A 5 7.84 -7.77 4.40
N VAL A 6 7.16 -8.88 4.11
CA VAL A 6 6.85 -9.30 2.75
C VAL A 6 5.34 -9.31 2.58
N THR A 7 4.85 -8.59 1.58
CA THR A 7 3.45 -8.67 1.15
C THR A 7 3.38 -8.98 -0.33
N CYS A 8 2.46 -9.86 -0.72
CA CYS A 8 2.19 -10.17 -2.11
C CYS A 8 0.93 -9.44 -2.55
N SER A 9 0.87 -9.00 -3.80
CA SER A 9 -0.37 -8.51 -4.42
C SER A 9 -1.35 -9.66 -4.71
N ALA A 10 -1.28 -10.79 -3.99
CA ALA A 10 -2.00 -12.00 -4.33
C ALA A 10 -3.49 -11.71 -4.52
N ASP A 11 -3.95 -11.91 -5.75
CA ASP A 11 -5.36 -11.89 -6.11
C ASP A 11 -6.02 -13.08 -5.42
N GLY A 12 -6.55 -12.82 -4.22
CA GLY A 12 -7.26 -13.80 -3.43
C GLY A 12 -8.51 -14.28 -4.17
N ILE A 13 -8.49 -15.54 -4.57
CA ILE A 13 -9.62 -16.38 -5.01
C ILE A 13 -10.16 -16.08 -6.41
N ASN A 14 -9.39 -16.41 -7.45
CA ASN A 14 -9.92 -17.07 -8.66
C ASN A 14 -8.76 -17.70 -9.46
N PRO A 15 -8.72 -19.04 -9.69
CA PRO A 15 -7.68 -19.68 -10.52
C PRO A 15 -7.73 -19.30 -12.01
N SER A 16 -8.61 -18.39 -12.44
CA SER A 16 -8.99 -18.23 -13.85
C SER A 16 -8.85 -16.82 -14.46
N VAL A 17 -8.59 -15.74 -13.74
CA VAL A 17 -8.68 -14.38 -14.33
C VAL A 17 -7.69 -13.46 -13.59
N SER A 18 -6.57 -12.98 -14.13
CA SER A 18 -6.33 -12.42 -15.47
C SER A 18 -4.83 -12.38 -15.81
N HIS A 19 -4.47 -12.57 -17.08
CA HIS A 19 -3.13 -12.31 -17.63
C HIS A 19 -2.75 -10.80 -17.68
N ALA A 20 -3.43 -9.93 -16.91
CA ALA A 20 -3.30 -8.48 -17.05
C ALA A 20 -2.07 -7.90 -16.34
N HIS A 21 -1.61 -8.54 -15.25
CA HIS A 21 -0.45 -8.10 -14.47
C HIS A 21 0.34 -9.31 -13.96
N PHE A 22 1.67 -9.23 -13.99
CA PHE A 22 2.52 -10.27 -13.40
C PHE A 22 2.42 -10.24 -11.87
N PRO A 23 2.56 -11.39 -11.18
CA PRO A 23 2.57 -11.42 -9.72
C PRO A 23 3.64 -10.50 -9.13
N MET A 24 3.27 -9.69 -8.14
CA MET A 24 4.18 -8.72 -7.50
C MET A 24 4.31 -8.96 -6.00
N ILE A 25 5.50 -8.68 -5.49
CA ILE A 25 5.83 -8.70 -4.07
C ILE A 25 6.46 -7.36 -3.70
N ALA A 26 6.04 -6.79 -2.58
CA ALA A 26 6.68 -5.63 -1.98
C ALA A 26 7.37 -6.06 -0.69
N VAL A 27 8.54 -5.48 -0.47
CA VAL A 27 9.38 -5.80 0.66
C VAL A 27 9.81 -4.53 1.38
N GLY A 28 9.54 -4.48 2.68
CA GLY A 28 9.91 -3.38 3.57
C GLY A 28 11.06 -3.72 4.48
N SER A 29 11.94 -2.74 4.73
CA SER A 29 12.99 -2.79 5.74
C SER A 29 12.65 -1.89 6.92
N ASN A 30 12.85 -2.42 8.13
CA ASN A 30 12.69 -1.68 9.37
C ASN A 30 14.02 -1.09 9.89
N GLU A 31 15.09 -1.10 9.09
CA GLU A 31 16.38 -0.57 9.52
C GLU A 31 16.30 0.94 9.77
N ASN A 32 16.74 1.38 10.96
CA ASN A 32 16.76 2.79 11.35
C ASN A 32 18.06 3.51 10.95
N SER A 33 18.84 2.92 10.05
CA SER A 33 20.08 3.54 9.56
C SER A 33 19.76 4.66 8.57
N PRO A 34 20.26 5.88 8.78
CA PRO A 34 20.11 6.97 7.81
C PRO A 34 20.83 6.70 6.48
N LYS A 35 21.65 5.63 6.41
CA LYS A 35 22.31 5.18 5.17
C LYS A 35 21.36 4.39 4.24
N ALA A 36 20.26 3.87 4.76
CA ALA A 36 19.27 3.13 3.97
C ALA A 36 18.32 4.11 3.26
N MET A 37 18.72 4.61 2.09
CA MET A 37 17.88 5.51 1.27
C MET A 37 16.67 4.82 0.62
N ALA A 38 16.63 3.49 0.61
CA ALA A 38 15.61 2.68 -0.04
C ALA A 38 15.06 1.65 0.94
N LYS A 39 13.93 1.95 1.58
CA LYS A 39 13.32 1.07 2.59
C LYS A 39 12.24 0.16 2.04
N VAL A 40 11.73 0.42 0.83
CA VAL A 40 10.75 -0.46 0.18
C VAL A 40 11.19 -0.79 -1.23
N GLN A 41 11.18 -2.08 -1.55
CA GLN A 41 11.53 -2.61 -2.86
C GLN A 41 10.36 -3.43 -3.40
N ILE A 42 10.14 -3.35 -4.71
CA ILE A 42 9.10 -4.10 -5.39
C ILE A 42 9.76 -5.08 -6.35
N PHE A 43 9.27 -6.30 -6.32
CA PHE A 43 9.70 -7.40 -7.16
C PHE A 43 8.53 -7.90 -7.99
N GLU A 44 8.80 -8.23 -9.24
CA GLU A 44 7.84 -8.78 -10.18
C GLU A 44 8.29 -10.21 -10.55
N TYR A 45 7.35 -11.14 -10.58
CA TYR A 45 7.62 -12.51 -10.98
C TYR A 45 7.77 -12.60 -12.50
N ASN A 46 8.90 -13.11 -12.95
CA ASN A 46 9.15 -13.38 -14.35
C ASN A 46 8.87 -14.86 -14.63
N GLU A 47 7.83 -15.14 -15.41
CA GLU A 47 7.42 -16.50 -15.79
C GLU A 47 8.53 -17.25 -16.57
N ASN A 48 9.25 -16.56 -17.45
CA ASN A 48 10.28 -17.16 -18.29
C ASN A 48 11.48 -17.64 -17.46
N THR A 49 11.89 -16.87 -16.46
CA THR A 49 13.04 -17.21 -15.61
C THR A 49 12.64 -17.91 -14.32
N ARG A 50 11.34 -17.99 -14.02
CA ARG A 50 10.75 -18.47 -12.76
C ARG A 50 11.39 -17.83 -11.53
N LYS A 51 11.72 -16.54 -11.63
CA LYS A 51 12.40 -15.77 -10.59
C LYS A 51 11.74 -14.41 -10.43
N TYR A 52 11.81 -13.90 -9.21
CA TYR A 52 11.48 -12.51 -8.92
C TYR A 52 12.63 -11.59 -9.37
N ALA A 53 12.30 -10.62 -10.21
CA ALA A 53 13.21 -9.56 -10.61
C ALA A 53 12.80 -8.25 -9.91
N LYS A 54 13.78 -7.46 -9.49
CA LYS A 54 13.50 -6.15 -8.88
C LYS A 54 12.93 -5.21 -9.94
N ALA A 55 11.69 -4.76 -9.73
CA ALA A 55 11.01 -3.84 -10.61
C ALA A 55 11.26 -2.39 -10.20
N GLU A 56 11.06 -2.06 -8.92
CA GLU A 56 11.09 -0.68 -8.43
C GLU A 56 11.68 -0.55 -7.02
N THR A 57 12.04 0.68 -6.65
CA THR A 57 12.52 1.02 -5.31
C THR A 57 11.91 2.34 -4.86
N LEU A 58 11.12 2.31 -3.79
CA LEU A 58 10.50 3.52 -3.24
C LEU A 58 11.45 4.19 -2.26
N MET A 59 11.90 5.38 -2.62
CA MET A 59 12.82 6.19 -1.80
C MET A 59 12.10 7.13 -0.82
N THR A 60 10.77 7.23 -0.91
CA THR A 60 10.00 8.19 -0.14
C THR A 60 9.91 7.84 1.34
N ALA A 61 9.90 6.55 1.70
CA ALA A 61 9.85 6.10 3.09
C ALA A 61 11.24 6.14 3.75
N THR A 62 11.56 7.23 4.45
CA THR A 62 12.80 7.41 5.22
C THR A 62 12.73 6.78 6.60
N ASP A 63 11.53 6.51 7.11
CA ASP A 63 11.27 5.95 8.43
C ASP A 63 11.19 4.41 8.38
N PRO A 64 11.50 3.69 9.47
CA PRO A 64 11.33 2.24 9.53
C PRO A 64 9.93 1.80 9.08
N VAL A 65 9.89 0.78 8.23
CA VAL A 65 8.63 0.21 7.73
C VAL A 65 8.18 -0.92 8.65
N HIS A 66 6.96 -0.82 9.16
CA HIS A 66 6.36 -1.78 10.11
C HIS A 66 5.34 -2.70 9.50
N ASP A 67 4.73 -2.29 8.39
CA ASP A 67 3.82 -3.11 7.62
C ASP A 67 3.65 -2.55 6.20
N ILE A 68 3.32 -3.44 5.26
CA ILE A 68 3.05 -3.11 3.86
C ILE A 68 1.89 -3.98 3.38
N ALA A 69 0.95 -3.40 2.64
CA ALA A 69 -0.15 -4.17 2.05
C ALA A 69 -0.51 -3.65 0.66
N PHE A 70 -0.58 -4.55 -0.33
CA PHE A 70 -1.22 -4.25 -1.61
C PHE A 70 -2.75 -4.29 -1.47
N ALA A 71 -3.43 -3.35 -2.11
CA ALA A 71 -4.88 -3.37 -2.20
C ALA A 71 -5.32 -4.37 -3.29
N PRO A 72 -6.35 -5.20 -3.04
CA PRO A 72 -6.90 -6.12 -4.06
C PRO A 72 -7.26 -5.43 -5.37
N ASN A 73 -6.71 -5.88 -6.50
CA ASN A 73 -6.82 -5.21 -7.80
C ASN A 73 -8.10 -5.62 -8.55
N LEU A 74 -9.26 -5.21 -8.04
CA LEU A 74 -10.56 -5.48 -8.67
C LEU A 74 -10.80 -4.62 -9.92
N GLY A 75 -10.17 -4.99 -11.03
CA GLY A 75 -10.36 -4.33 -12.35
C GLY A 75 -9.66 -2.98 -12.51
N ARG A 76 -8.71 -2.64 -11.62
CA ARG A 76 -7.87 -1.45 -11.75
C ARG A 76 -6.70 -1.73 -12.69
N SER A 77 -6.36 -0.76 -13.54
CA SER A 77 -5.16 -0.81 -14.42
C SER A 77 -3.87 -0.41 -13.69
N PHE A 78 -3.91 -0.29 -12.37
CA PHE A 78 -2.82 0.16 -11.51
C PHE A 78 -2.94 -0.50 -10.15
N HIS A 79 -1.80 -0.70 -9.49
CA HIS A 79 -1.75 -1.25 -8.14
C HIS A 79 -1.80 -0.13 -7.11
N ILE A 80 -2.35 -0.42 -5.94
CA ILE A 80 -2.32 0.50 -4.79
C ILE A 80 -1.56 -0.22 -3.68
N LEU A 81 -0.63 0.49 -3.04
CA LEU A 81 0.23 -0.03 -1.98
C LEU A 81 0.11 0.88 -0.76
N ALA A 82 -0.27 0.32 0.39
CA ALA A 82 -0.21 0.99 1.68
C ALA A 82 1.07 0.61 2.42
N ILE A 83 1.66 1.59 3.11
CA ILE A 83 2.88 1.43 3.90
C ILE A 83 2.65 2.05 5.27
N ALA A 84 2.90 1.27 6.33
CA ALA A 84 2.91 1.73 7.72
C ALA A 84 4.34 2.09 8.12
N THR A 85 4.58 3.36 8.39
CA THR A 85 5.83 3.86 8.98
C THR A 85 5.48 4.74 10.19
N LYS A 86 6.11 5.91 10.35
CA LYS A 86 5.65 6.93 11.33
C LYS A 86 4.30 7.53 10.97
N ASP A 87 3.98 7.45 9.68
CA ASP A 87 2.74 7.88 9.06
C ASP A 87 2.20 6.72 8.19
N VAL A 88 0.94 6.84 7.78
CA VAL A 88 0.35 5.96 6.77
C VAL A 88 0.59 6.58 5.40
N ARG A 89 1.18 5.82 4.47
CA ARG A 89 1.35 6.27 3.09
C ARG A 89 0.67 5.35 2.12
N ILE A 90 0.07 5.95 1.08
CA ILE A 90 -0.61 5.21 0.02
C ILE A 90 0.01 5.62 -1.31
N PHE A 91 0.43 4.62 -2.08
CA PHE A 91 1.05 4.78 -3.38
C PHE A 91 0.21 4.13 -4.46
N THR A 92 0.14 4.75 -5.64
CA THR A 92 -0.34 4.11 -6.87
C THR A 92 0.83 3.77 -7.77
N LEU A 93 0.86 2.54 -8.27
CA LEU A 93 1.86 2.04 -9.20
C LEU A 93 1.18 1.79 -10.55
N LYS A 94 1.42 2.67 -11.53
CA LYS A 94 0.87 2.57 -12.88
C LYS A 94 1.92 1.94 -13.81
N PRO A 95 1.67 0.76 -14.40
CA PRO A 95 2.60 0.18 -15.37
C PRO A 95 2.82 1.14 -16.55
N VAL A 96 4.09 1.39 -16.88
CA VAL A 96 4.45 2.13 -18.10
C VAL A 96 4.46 1.16 -19.26
N ARG A 97 3.71 1.45 -20.32
CA ARG A 97 3.67 0.60 -21.53
C ARG A 97 5.08 0.54 -22.14
N LYS A 98 5.57 -0.68 -22.36
CA LYS A 98 6.83 -0.91 -23.09
C LYS A 98 6.62 -0.68 -24.57
N GLU A 99 7.43 0.16 -25.20
CA GLU A 99 7.60 0.11 -26.65
C GLU A 99 8.23 -1.24 -27.05
N LEU A 100 7.90 -1.71 -28.25
CA LEU A 100 8.12 -3.08 -28.78
C LEU A 100 9.59 -3.58 -28.80
N THR A 101 10.56 -2.82 -28.31
CA THR A 101 12.00 -3.06 -28.50
C THR A 101 12.72 -3.66 -27.27
N SER A 102 12.07 -3.82 -26.11
CA SER A 102 12.70 -4.34 -24.88
C SER A 102 11.91 -5.50 -24.25
N SER A 103 12.04 -6.68 -24.85
CA SER A 103 11.20 -7.86 -24.57
C SER A 103 11.64 -8.74 -23.39
N GLY A 104 12.54 -8.29 -22.50
CA GLY A 104 13.09 -9.16 -21.43
C GLY A 104 13.16 -8.59 -20.01
N GLY A 105 13.02 -7.28 -19.82
CA GLY A 105 13.17 -6.65 -18.50
C GLY A 105 11.89 -6.67 -17.64
N PRO A 106 11.96 -6.38 -16.33
CA PRO A 106 10.78 -6.16 -15.50
C PRO A 106 9.95 -4.96 -16.00
N THR A 107 8.69 -4.90 -15.63
CA THR A 107 7.79 -3.78 -15.89
C THR A 107 8.27 -2.55 -15.12
N LYS A 108 8.34 -1.40 -15.79
CA LYS A 108 8.60 -0.11 -15.14
C LYS A 108 7.28 0.48 -14.67
N PHE A 109 7.28 1.15 -13.52
CA PHE A 109 6.07 1.75 -12.97
C PHE A 109 6.25 3.26 -12.77
N GLU A 110 5.21 4.02 -13.11
CA GLU A 110 5.04 5.39 -12.63
C GLU A 110 4.43 5.33 -11.23
N ILE A 111 5.17 5.83 -10.24
CA ILE A 111 4.81 5.75 -8.82
C ILE A 111 4.39 7.13 -8.33
N HIS A 112 3.16 7.25 -7.83
CA HIS A 112 2.67 8.46 -7.19
C HIS A 112 2.25 8.19 -5.75
N MET A 113 2.71 9.05 -4.84
CA MET A 113 2.17 9.09 -3.48
C MET A 113 0.84 9.85 -3.52
N VAL A 114 -0.26 9.15 -3.28
CA VAL A 114 -1.61 9.72 -3.36
C VAL A 114 -2.15 10.15 -2.00
N ALA A 115 -1.58 9.61 -0.91
CA ALA A 115 -1.92 10.05 0.44
C ALA A 115 -0.77 9.83 1.42
N GLN A 116 -0.69 10.74 2.39
CA GLN A 116 0.15 10.65 3.57
C GLN A 116 -0.65 11.13 4.78
N PHE A 117 -0.75 10.31 5.82
CA PHE A 117 -1.52 10.60 7.01
C PHE A 117 -0.69 10.49 8.27
N ASP A 118 -0.52 11.61 8.95
CA ASP A 118 0.19 11.74 10.22
C ASP A 118 -0.75 11.75 11.44
N ASN A 119 -2.04 11.50 11.25
CA ASN A 119 -3.05 11.69 12.29
C ASN A 119 -2.89 10.77 13.51
N HIS A 120 -2.14 9.67 13.42
CA HIS A 120 -1.79 8.85 14.57
C HIS A 120 -0.87 9.61 15.55
N ASN A 121 -0.05 10.56 15.05
CA ASN A 121 0.98 11.26 15.82
C ASN A 121 1.89 10.30 16.63
N SER A 122 2.03 9.07 16.13
CA SER A 122 2.71 7.95 16.75
C SER A 122 3.08 6.93 15.67
N GLN A 123 3.88 5.93 16.03
CA GLN A 123 4.23 4.86 15.12
C GLN A 123 2.97 4.12 14.63
N VAL A 124 2.88 3.88 13.32
CA VAL A 124 1.87 3.00 12.73
C VAL A 124 2.47 1.61 12.60
N TRP A 125 1.78 0.61 13.13
CA TRP A 125 2.28 -0.76 13.19
C TRP A 125 1.68 -1.68 12.14
N ARG A 126 0.43 -1.45 11.75
CA ARG A 126 -0.30 -2.31 10.81
C ARG A 126 -1.11 -1.50 9.83
N VAL A 127 -1.21 -2.01 8.61
CA VAL A 127 -2.11 -1.54 7.56
C VAL A 127 -2.80 -2.72 6.90
N SER A 128 -4.11 -2.61 6.67
CA SER A 128 -4.87 -3.68 6.05
C SER A 128 -5.98 -3.14 5.14
N TRP A 129 -6.04 -3.68 3.93
CA TRP A 129 -7.10 -3.34 2.98
C TRP A 129 -8.33 -4.20 3.20
N ASN A 130 -9.50 -3.61 2.97
CA ASN A 130 -10.71 -4.41 2.80
C ASN A 130 -10.65 -5.24 1.51
N ILE A 131 -11.53 -6.23 1.39
CA ILE A 131 -11.59 -7.15 0.22
C ILE A 131 -11.76 -6.40 -1.12
N THR A 132 -12.38 -5.21 -1.10
CA THR A 132 -12.58 -4.41 -2.31
C THR A 132 -11.40 -3.49 -2.65
N GLY A 133 -10.40 -3.36 -1.77
CA GLY A 133 -9.28 -2.43 -1.95
C GLY A 133 -9.65 -0.95 -1.93
N THR A 134 -10.82 -0.60 -1.38
CA THR A 134 -11.34 0.78 -1.35
C THR A 134 -11.21 1.45 0.01
N VAL A 135 -11.05 0.66 1.07
CA VAL A 135 -10.90 1.13 2.45
C VAL A 135 -9.65 0.51 3.04
N LEU A 136 -8.82 1.36 3.64
CA LEU A 136 -7.62 0.98 4.39
C LEU A 136 -7.88 1.15 5.88
N ALA A 137 -7.54 0.15 6.68
CA ALA A 137 -7.45 0.27 8.12
C ALA A 137 -5.97 0.45 8.53
N SER A 138 -5.69 1.34 9.48
CA SER A 138 -4.38 1.49 10.11
C SER A 138 -4.48 1.49 11.62
N SER A 139 -3.47 0.94 12.29
CA SER A 139 -3.36 0.96 13.76
C SER A 139 -1.98 1.45 14.21
N GLY A 140 -1.93 2.25 15.27
CA GLY A 140 -0.70 2.78 15.83
C GLY A 140 -0.67 2.77 17.36
N ASP A 141 0.42 3.29 17.92
CA ASP A 141 0.61 3.42 19.38
C ASP A 141 -0.34 4.40 20.06
N ASP A 142 -1.04 5.24 19.30
CA ASP A 142 -2.12 6.11 19.82
C ASP A 142 -3.34 5.32 20.34
N GLY A 143 -3.32 4.00 20.26
CA GLY A 143 -4.41 3.12 20.71
C GLY A 143 -5.68 3.29 19.89
N CYS A 144 -5.56 3.83 18.68
CA CYS A 144 -6.66 4.05 17.76
C CYS A 144 -6.49 3.20 16.50
N VAL A 145 -7.61 2.74 15.94
CA VAL A 145 -7.67 2.21 14.58
C VAL A 145 -8.38 3.23 13.70
N ARG A 146 -7.77 3.59 12.57
CA ARG A 146 -8.32 4.59 11.64
C ARG A 146 -8.70 3.92 10.34
N LEU A 147 -9.83 4.34 9.78
CA LEU A 147 -10.31 3.91 8.48
C LEU A 147 -10.13 5.04 7.47
N TRP A 148 -9.49 4.73 6.35
CA TRP A 148 -9.20 5.65 5.26
C TRP A 148 -9.91 5.17 4.01
N LYS A 149 -10.67 6.05 3.37
CA LYS A 149 -11.40 5.75 2.15
C LYS A 149 -10.99 6.70 1.05
N ALA A 150 -10.71 6.16 -0.13
CA ALA A 150 -10.59 6.95 -1.34
C ALA A 150 -11.96 7.54 -1.71
N ILE A 151 -12.01 8.86 -1.85
CA ILE A 151 -13.13 9.60 -2.42
C ILE A 151 -12.82 9.91 -3.90
N TYR A 152 -13.61 10.79 -4.52
CA TYR A 152 -13.40 11.19 -5.92
C TYR A 152 -12.01 11.84 -6.14
N MET A 153 -11.37 11.54 -7.28
CA MET A 153 -10.07 12.11 -7.74
C MET A 153 -8.87 11.89 -6.80
N ASP A 154 -8.56 10.64 -6.43
CA ASP A 154 -7.37 10.29 -5.63
C ASP A 154 -7.26 11.00 -4.27
N ASN A 155 -8.36 11.60 -3.80
CA ASN A 155 -8.41 12.22 -2.49
C ASN A 155 -8.80 11.15 -1.46
N TRP A 156 -8.06 11.08 -0.36
CA TRP A 156 -8.28 10.10 0.69
C TRP A 156 -8.73 10.80 1.97
N LYS A 157 -9.75 10.25 2.63
CA LYS A 157 -10.28 10.82 3.87
C LYS A 157 -10.37 9.78 4.98
N CYS A 158 -10.14 10.23 6.22
CA CYS A 158 -10.45 9.46 7.41
C CYS A 158 -11.97 9.39 7.57
N THR A 159 -12.55 8.20 7.45
CA THR A 159 -14.01 7.99 7.58
C THR A 159 -14.42 7.47 8.94
N GLY A 160 -13.47 6.99 9.75
CA GLY A 160 -13.77 6.47 11.08
C GLY A 160 -12.52 6.34 11.94
N ILE A 161 -12.72 6.50 13.24
CA ILE A 161 -11.70 6.29 14.27
C ILE A 161 -12.32 5.40 15.33
N LEU A 162 -11.75 4.22 15.51
CA LEU A 162 -12.12 3.29 16.57
C LEU A 162 -11.10 3.47 17.69
N LYS A 163 -11.59 3.76 18.89
CA LYS A 163 -10.76 3.86 20.10
C LYS A 163 -11.26 2.85 21.12
N HIS A 164 -10.36 2.37 21.96
CA HIS A 164 -10.71 1.49 23.07
C HIS A 164 -11.69 2.15 24.09
N HIS A 165 -11.73 3.48 24.16
CA HIS A 165 -12.62 4.22 25.03
C HIS A 165 -13.99 4.41 24.37
N TRP A 166 -15.04 3.84 24.96
CA TRP A 166 -16.45 4.00 24.55
C TRP A 166 -16.85 5.47 24.67
N SER A 167 -16.62 6.24 23.60
CA SER A 167 -17.19 7.57 23.42
C SER A 167 -18.35 7.45 22.43
N PRO A 168 -19.54 7.99 22.73
CA PRO A 168 -20.68 7.89 21.84
C PRO A 168 -20.34 8.52 20.49
N VAL A 169 -20.54 7.76 19.42
CA VAL A 169 -20.36 8.23 18.05
C VAL A 169 -21.53 9.17 17.73
N ASN A 170 -21.26 10.48 17.75
CA ASN A 170 -22.19 11.46 17.18
C ASN A 170 -22.16 11.33 15.65
N VAL A 171 -22.98 10.43 15.11
CA VAL A 171 -23.33 10.46 13.69
C VAL A 171 -24.18 11.71 13.49
N GLY A 172 -23.54 12.79 13.04
CA GLY A 172 -24.25 14.00 12.66
C GLY A 172 -25.23 13.70 11.53
N THR A 173 -26.49 13.54 11.86
CA THR A 173 -27.59 13.61 10.91
C THR A 173 -27.59 15.02 10.31
N GLN A 174 -27.08 15.17 9.08
CA GLN A 174 -27.48 16.30 8.25
C GLN A 174 -28.97 16.15 7.96
N LEU A 175 -29.79 16.77 8.79
CA LEU A 175 -31.18 17.10 8.44
C LEU A 175 -31.09 18.20 7.38
N GLY A 176 -31.39 17.83 6.13
CA GLY A 176 -31.67 18.79 5.07
C GLY A 176 -33.01 19.46 5.34
N ASN A 177 -33.00 20.79 5.32
CA ASN A 177 -34.20 21.61 5.04
C ASN A 177 -34.30 21.82 3.53
#